data_AF-A0A6U9LPQ0-F1
#
_entry.id   AF-A0A6U9LPQ0-F1
#
_cell.length_a   1.000
_cell.length_b   1.000
_cell.length_c   1.000
_cell.angle_alpha   90.00
_cell.angle_beta   90.00
_cell.angle_gamma   90.00
#
_symmetry.space_group_name_H-M   'P 1'
#
loop_
_entity.id
_entity.type
_entity.pdbx_description
1 polymer ?
#
loop_
_entity_poly.entity_id
_entity_poly.type
_entity_poly.pdbx_seq_one_letter_code
_entity_poly.pdbx_strand_id
1 'polypeptide(L)'
;RKQYDSSLPFDETVPTELEEDEDFFEVFGPVFDANARWSNRRPVPSLGNDTTDLNKVKRFYHFWMNFDSWRDFSQHDEYDVADASCREERRWVERQNQRIRRKYETAEA
;
A
#
# COMPACT_ATOMS: atom_id res chain seq x y z
N ARG A 1 -10.97 -12.72 0.02
CA ARG A 1 -11.41 -11.38 0.47
C ARG A 1 -10.32 -10.33 0.23
N LYS A 2 -9.09 -10.50 0.75
CA LYS A 2 -7.97 -9.57 0.48
C LYS A 2 -7.72 -9.32 -1.02
N GLN A 3 -7.49 -10.38 -1.80
CA GLN A 3 -7.32 -10.28 -3.26
C GLN A 3 -8.46 -9.54 -3.96
N TYR A 4 -9.71 -9.81 -3.57
CA TYR A 4 -10.87 -9.11 -4.14
C TYR A 4 -10.83 -7.62 -3.81
N ASP A 5 -10.66 -7.27 -2.53
CA ASP A 5 -10.61 -5.88 -2.09
C ASP A 5 -9.42 -5.13 -2.73
N SER A 6 -8.27 -5.80 -2.93
CA SER A 6 -7.09 -5.23 -3.59
C SER A 6 -7.23 -5.05 -5.10
N SER A 7 -8.18 -5.73 -5.73
CA SER A 7 -8.48 -5.63 -7.17
C SER A 7 -9.52 -4.55 -7.52
N LEU A 8 -10.21 -4.00 -6.53
CA LEU A 8 -11.20 -2.96 -6.76
C LEU A 8 -10.52 -1.64 -7.16
N PRO A 9 -11.17 -0.81 -7.99
CA PRO A 9 -10.66 0.52 -8.32
C PRO A 9 -10.40 1.32 -7.04
N PHE A 10 -9.18 1.85 -6.93
CA PHE A 10 -8.73 2.70 -5.84
C PHE A 10 -7.98 3.88 -6.43
N ASP A 11 -8.16 5.05 -5.83
CA ASP A 11 -7.42 6.24 -6.23
C ASP A 11 -6.02 6.17 -5.61
N GLU A 12 -5.03 5.89 -6.46
CA GLU A 12 -3.62 5.80 -6.10
C GLU A 12 -2.88 7.14 -6.27
N THR A 13 -3.61 8.22 -6.59
CA THR A 13 -2.98 9.53 -6.75
C THR A 13 -2.51 10.05 -5.39
N VAL A 14 -1.22 10.38 -5.33
CA VAL A 14 -0.59 11.04 -4.18
C VAL A 14 0.01 12.35 -4.71
N PRO A 15 -0.42 13.51 -4.18
CA PRO A 15 0.16 14.79 -4.56
C PRO A 15 1.66 14.82 -4.29
N THR A 16 2.47 15.15 -5.32
CA THR A 16 3.93 15.22 -5.20
C THR A 16 4.39 16.56 -4.63
N GLU A 17 3.66 17.63 -4.95
CA GLU A 17 3.90 18.99 -4.52
C GLU A 17 2.57 19.59 -4.05
N LEU A 18 2.65 20.48 -3.08
CA LEU A 18 1.53 21.28 -2.62
C LEU A 18 1.59 22.62 -3.36
N GLU A 19 0.49 23.04 -3.99
CA GLU A 19 0.44 24.37 -4.62
C GLU A 19 0.50 25.48 -3.53
N GLU A 20 0.97 26.68 -3.89
CA GLU A 20 1.24 27.76 -2.90
C GLU A 20 -0.01 28.18 -2.09
N ASP A 21 -1.21 27.97 -2.64
CA ASP A 21 -2.49 28.36 -2.04
C ASP A 21 -3.25 27.20 -1.37
N GLU A 22 -2.70 25.98 -1.34
CA GLU A 22 -3.38 24.80 -0.81
C GLU A 22 -3.04 24.51 0.65
N ASP A 23 -4.04 24.07 1.43
CA ASP A 23 -3.83 23.62 2.79
C ASP A 23 -3.29 22.18 2.84
N PHE A 24 -2.17 21.99 3.54
CA PHE A 24 -1.50 20.69 3.67
C PHE A 24 -2.42 19.59 4.23
N PHE A 25 -3.23 19.90 5.25
CA PHE A 25 -4.08 18.91 5.91
C PHE A 25 -5.31 18.57 5.05
N GLU A 26 -5.85 19.53 4.31
CA GLU A 26 -6.94 19.29 3.36
C GLU A 26 -6.50 18.43 2.17
N VAL A 27 -5.27 18.61 1.69
CA VAL A 27 -4.72 17.84 0.56
C VAL A 27 -4.27 16.44 0.99
N PHE A 28 -3.41 16.34 2.00
CA PHE A 28 -2.80 15.07 2.39
C PHE A 28 -3.62 14.26 3.40
N GLY A 29 -4.48 14.90 4.19
CA GLY A 29 -5.34 14.23 5.17
C GLY A 29 -6.20 13.12 4.56
N PRO A 30 -6.99 13.41 3.50
CA PRO A 30 -7.78 12.40 2.80
C PRO A 30 -6.95 11.27 2.21
N VAL A 31 -5.74 11.57 1.72
CA VAL A 31 -4.82 10.56 1.16
C VAL A 31 -4.38 9.56 2.24
N PHE A 32 -3.96 10.04 3.41
CA PHE A 32 -3.57 9.16 4.51
C PHE A 32 -4.75 8.37 5.06
N ASP A 33 -5.92 8.99 5.21
CA ASP A 33 -7.13 8.31 5.69
C ASP A 33 -7.61 7.25 4.70
N ALA A 34 -7.53 7.53 3.40
CA ALA A 34 -7.81 6.55 2.36
C ALA A 34 -6.83 5.38 2.42
N ASN A 35 -5.53 5.63 2.52
CA ASN A 35 -4.51 4.58 2.57
C ASN A 35 -4.53 3.77 3.89
N ALA A 36 -5.02 4.36 4.98
CA ALA A 36 -5.15 3.68 6.27
C ALA A 36 -5.99 2.40 6.21
N ARG A 37 -6.88 2.27 5.20
CA ARG A 37 -7.68 1.06 4.96
C ARG A 37 -6.81 -0.18 4.75
N TRP A 38 -5.64 0.01 4.13
CA TRP A 38 -4.70 -1.06 3.76
C TRP A 38 -3.79 -1.50 4.90
N SER A 39 -3.84 -0.87 6.08
CA SER A 39 -2.94 -1.22 7.18
C SER A 39 -3.31 -2.52 7.90
N ASN A 40 -2.33 -3.39 8.12
CA ASN A 40 -2.39 -4.51 9.05
C ASN A 40 -2.42 -4.04 10.52
N ARG A 41 -1.85 -2.87 10.82
CA ARG A 41 -1.62 -2.39 12.19
C ARG A 41 -2.68 -1.36 12.57
N ARG A 42 -3.34 -1.59 13.70
CA ARG A 42 -4.39 -0.71 14.25
C ARG A 42 -4.05 -0.35 15.70
N PRO A 43 -4.38 0.87 16.17
CA PRO A 43 -5.01 1.97 15.43
C PRO A 43 -4.01 2.73 14.54
N VAL A 44 -4.49 3.20 13.38
CA VAL A 44 -3.71 4.08 12.49
C VAL A 44 -3.70 5.50 13.09
N PRO A 45 -2.54 6.14 13.27
CA PRO A 45 -2.48 7.52 13.73
C PRO A 45 -3.01 8.48 12.66
N SER A 46 -3.81 9.46 13.09
CA SER A 46 -4.27 10.55 12.22
C SER A 46 -3.15 11.56 11.96
N LEU A 47 -3.20 12.23 10.81
CA LEU A 47 -2.30 13.33 10.43
C LEU A 47 -2.30 14.47 11.45
N GLY A 48 -3.47 14.78 12.02
CA GLY A 48 -3.65 15.85 13.00
C GLY A 48 -3.89 17.21 12.34
N ASN A 49 -3.34 18.25 12.95
CA ASN A 49 -3.46 19.66 12.57
C ASN A 49 -2.27 20.49 13.12
N ASP A 50 -2.27 21.79 12.88
CA ASP A 50 -1.24 22.78 13.26
C ASP A 50 -0.91 22.80 14.76
N THR A 51 -1.87 22.40 15.60
CA THR A 51 -1.73 22.39 17.07
C THR A 51 -1.29 21.04 17.62
N THR A 52 -1.00 20.07 16.74
CA THR A 52 -0.69 18.70 17.14
C THR A 52 0.70 18.60 17.76
N ASP A 53 0.76 17.99 18.95
CA ASP A 53 2.01 17.80 19.68
C ASP A 53 3.05 17.05 18.85
N LEU A 54 4.31 17.49 18.93
CA LEU A 54 5.42 16.94 18.16
C LEU A 54 5.60 15.42 18.37
N ASN A 55 5.28 14.88 19.55
CA ASN A 55 5.38 13.45 19.78
C ASN A 55 4.32 12.66 19.01
N LYS A 56 3.12 13.24 18.82
CA LYS A 56 2.08 12.64 17.98
C LYS A 56 2.49 12.67 16.51
N VAL A 57 3.08 13.79 16.05
CA VAL A 57 3.63 13.93 14.70
C VAL A 57 4.73 12.89 14.44
N LYS A 58 5.68 12.74 15.37
CA LYS A 58 6.74 11.70 15.27
C LYS A 58 6.16 10.29 15.20
N ARG A 59 5.14 9.99 16.01
CA ARG A 59 4.46 8.70 15.99
C ARG A 59 3.74 8.44 14.68
N PHE A 60 3.10 9.47 14.11
CA PHE A 60 2.47 9.41 12.79
C PHE A 60 3.49 9.03 11.72
N TYR A 61 4.57 9.78 11.58
CA TYR A 61 5.59 9.47 10.57
C TYR A 61 6.28 8.13 10.82
N HIS A 62 6.57 7.77 12.08
CA HIS A 62 7.14 6.46 12.39
C HIS A 62 6.23 5.31 11.95
N PHE A 63 4.91 5.47 12.08
CA PHE A 63 3.94 4.48 11.61
C PHE A 63 3.99 4.33 10.08
N TRP A 64 3.95 5.45 9.34
CA TRP A 64 3.92 5.44 7.88
C TRP A 64 5.26 5.05 7.24
N MET A 65 6.39 5.41 7.86
CA MET A 65 7.71 4.93 7.43
C MET A 65 7.88 3.41 7.61
N ASN A 66 7.11 2.81 8.52
CA ASN A 66 7.09 1.36 8.75
C ASN A 66 5.72 0.77 8.41
N PHE A 67 5.08 1.33 7.36
CA PHE A 67 3.74 0.92 6.96
C PHE A 67 3.74 -0.55 6.54
N ASP A 68 2.70 -1.24 6.97
CA ASP A 68 2.54 -2.69 6.81
C ASP A 68 1.19 -2.92 6.15
N SER A 69 1.22 -3.10 4.83
CA SER A 69 0.04 -3.24 3.98
C SER A 69 -0.44 -4.68 3.94
N TRP A 70 -1.77 -4.88 3.96
CA TRP A 70 -2.37 -6.19 3.67
C TRP A 70 -2.74 -6.38 2.20
N ARG A 71 -2.48 -5.38 1.33
CA ARG A 71 -2.80 -5.51 -0.09
C ARG A 71 -2.14 -6.73 -0.70
N ASP A 72 -2.88 -7.35 -1.59
CA ASP A 72 -2.46 -8.52 -2.34
C ASP A 72 -2.43 -8.15 -3.83
N PHE A 73 -1.34 -8.51 -4.50
CA PHE A 73 -1.13 -8.24 -5.92
C PHE A 73 -1.22 -9.50 -6.78
N SER A 74 -1.74 -10.60 -6.22
CA SER A 74 -1.87 -11.87 -6.94
C SER A 74 -2.79 -11.82 -8.16
N GLN A 75 -3.63 -10.79 -8.32
CA GLN A 75 -4.40 -10.57 -9.55
C GLN A 75 -3.51 -10.32 -10.78
N HIS A 76 -2.25 -9.95 -10.58
CA HIS A 76 -1.28 -9.74 -11.65
C HIS A 76 -0.45 -10.99 -11.97
N ASP A 77 -0.72 -12.13 -11.32
CA ASP A 77 -0.05 -13.38 -11.65
C ASP A 77 -0.33 -13.79 -13.10
N GLU A 78 0.74 -14.01 -13.87
CA GLU A 78 0.64 -14.38 -15.28
C GLU A 78 0.53 -15.91 -15.49
N TYR A 79 1.00 -16.71 -14.54
CA TYR A 79 1.12 -18.17 -14.68
C TYR A 79 0.27 -18.90 -13.64
N ASP A 80 -0.50 -19.90 -14.06
CA ASP A 80 -1.19 -20.80 -13.14
C ASP A 80 -0.24 -21.89 -12.64
N VAL A 81 -0.18 -22.06 -11.31
CA VAL A 81 0.60 -23.10 -10.65
C VAL A 81 0.05 -24.50 -10.98
N ALA A 82 -1.24 -24.61 -11.30
CA ALA A 82 -1.89 -25.88 -11.65
C ALA A 82 -1.41 -26.44 -12.99
N ASP A 83 -0.93 -25.60 -13.90
CA ASP A 83 -0.46 -26.00 -15.23
C ASP A 83 0.96 -26.61 -15.21
N ALA A 84 1.67 -26.51 -14.08
CA ALA A 84 3.02 -27.04 -13.95
C ALA A 84 3.03 -28.58 -13.95
N SER A 85 3.79 -29.16 -14.88
CA SER A 85 3.93 -30.61 -15.08
C SER A 85 4.85 -31.29 -14.07
N CYS A 86 5.77 -30.54 -13.44
CA CYS A 86 6.74 -31.05 -12.49
C CYS A 86 7.04 -30.07 -11.34
N ARG A 87 7.76 -30.55 -10.33
CA ARG A 87 8.11 -29.76 -9.13
C ARG A 87 9.01 -28.57 -9.48
N GLU A 88 9.94 -28.75 -10.41
CA GLU A 88 10.87 -27.73 -10.86
C GLU A 88 10.14 -26.60 -11.58
N GLU A 89 9.20 -26.94 -12.45
CA GLU A 89 8.33 -26.00 -13.16
C GLU A 89 7.45 -25.22 -12.19
N ARG A 90 6.81 -25.91 -11.23
CA ARG A 90 6.02 -25.25 -10.19
C ARG A 90 6.83 -24.22 -9.40
N ARG A 91 8.05 -24.59 -8.98
CA ARG A 91 8.98 -23.65 -8.30
C ARG A 91 9.40 -22.49 -9.18
N TRP A 92 9.47 -22.68 -10.49
CA TRP A 92 9.80 -21.61 -11.43
C TRP A 92 8.62 -20.64 -11.59
N VAL A 93 7.40 -21.18 -11.77
CA VAL A 93 6.14 -20.42 -11.85
C VAL A 93 5.94 -19.58 -10.60
N GLU A 94 6.04 -20.17 -9.41
CA GLU A 94 5.92 -19.47 -8.12
C GLU A 94 6.94 -18.31 -8.00
N ARG A 95 8.18 -18.51 -8.49
CA ARG A 95 9.21 -17.46 -8.51
C ARG A 95 8.91 -16.35 -9.52
N GLN A 96 8.35 -16.67 -10.69
CA GLN A 96 7.94 -15.65 -11.67
C GLN A 96 6.79 -14.81 -11.14
N ASN A 97 5.74 -15.43 -10.61
CA ASN A 97 4.61 -14.72 -10.01
C ASN A 97 5.08 -13.86 -8.83
N GLN A 98 5.94 -14.38 -7.95
CA GLN A 98 6.51 -13.58 -6.87
C GLN A 98 7.31 -12.37 -7.39
N ARG A 99 8.06 -12.53 -8.50
CA ARG A 99 8.77 -11.41 -9.13
C ARG A 99 7.80 -10.36 -9.67
N ILE A 100 6.68 -10.78 -10.25
CA ILE A 100 5.65 -9.87 -10.76
C ILE A 100 5.01 -9.11 -9.60
N ARG A 101 4.52 -9.82 -8.57
CA ARG A 101 3.93 -9.21 -7.36
C ARG A 101 4.87 -8.19 -6.71
N ARG A 102 6.15 -8.52 -6.55
CA ARG A 102 7.15 -7.59 -5.99
C ARG A 102 7.28 -6.29 -6.77
N LYS A 103 7.08 -6.29 -8.09
CA LYS A 103 7.09 -5.04 -8.88
C LYS A 103 5.95 -4.12 -8.46
N TYR A 104 4.76 -4.66 -8.23
CA TYR A 104 3.60 -3.89 -7.78
C TYR A 104 3.75 -3.46 -6.32
N GLU A 105 4.24 -4.35 -5.44
CA GLU A 105 4.56 -4.00 -4.05
C GLU A 105 5.62 -2.89 -3.95
N THR A 106 6.62 -2.88 -4.84
CA THR A 106 7.66 -1.85 -4.86
C THR A 106 7.16 -0.55 -5.50
N ALA A 107 6.20 -0.60 -6.41
CA ALA A 107 5.59 0.61 -6.97
C ALA A 107 4.62 1.27 -5.99
N GLU A 108 4.05 0.49 -5.05
CA GLU A 108 3.22 1.00 -3.95
C GLU A 108 4.04 1.67 -2.84
N ALA A 109 5.28 1.21 -2.59
CA ALA A 109 6.15 1.64 -1.48
C ALA A 109 7.03 2.85 -1.83
#